data_AF-A0A3N5N5Y3-F1
#
_entry.id   AF-A0A3N5N5Y3-F1
#
_cell.length_a   1.000
_cell.length_b   1.000
_cell.length_c   1.000
_cell.angle_alpha   90.00
_cell.angle_beta   90.00
_cell.angle_gamma   90.00
#
_symmetry.space_group_name_H-M   'P 1'
#
loop_
_entity.id
_entity.type
_entity.pdbx_description
1 polymer ?
#
loop_
_entity_poly.entity_id
_entity_poly.type
_entity_poly.pdbx_seq_one_letter_code
_entity_poly.pdbx_strand_id
1 'polypeptide(L)'
;MEAPVGFECAYRHACPHLDHLSTTWTLEVYQDSFELRRQYHVMEERYLQRIAELEKTLRERDDKIVQLRLQHQKQFKANVPSVPLAREGGRKKRGAPQGHPPWCRRDPDHVDQTVKVPAPQVCPRCACDHLSTCPEVYEHVQEDIVLVPRTRVIRFRHDQSYCPQCR
;
A
#
# COMPACT_ATOMS: atom_id res chain seq x y z
N MET A 1 6.03 46.18 56.11
CA MET A 1 6.11 47.59 55.70
C MET A 1 5.38 47.71 54.40
N GLU A 2 4.27 48.43 54.38
CA GLU A 2 3.53 48.69 53.15
C GLU A 2 3.90 50.07 52.62
N ALA A 3 3.93 50.22 51.30
CA ALA A 3 4.22 51.50 50.67
C ALA A 3 3.03 52.47 50.91
N PRO A 4 3.30 53.78 51.07
CA PRO A 4 2.24 54.79 51.17
C PRO A 4 1.32 54.80 49.96
N VAL A 5 0.04 55.15 50.16
CA VAL A 5 -0.94 55.30 49.09
C VAL A 5 -0.45 56.38 48.10
N GLY A 6 -0.33 56.01 46.82
CA GLY A 6 0.15 56.91 45.75
C GLY A 6 1.67 56.99 45.56
N PHE A 7 2.45 56.11 46.21
CA PHE A 7 3.89 56.05 46.00
C PHE A 7 4.25 55.61 44.56
N GLU A 8 5.05 56.41 43.85
CA GLU A 8 5.63 56.06 42.56
C GLU A 8 7.13 55.76 42.69
N CYS A 9 7.54 54.55 42.33
CA CYS A 9 8.95 54.17 42.34
C CYS A 9 9.69 54.77 41.14
N ALA A 10 10.77 55.51 41.41
CA ALA A 10 11.64 56.10 40.38
C ALA A 10 12.29 55.05 39.44
N TYR A 11 12.46 53.82 39.94
CA TYR A 11 13.09 52.72 39.20
C TYR A 11 12.09 51.74 38.58
N ARG A 12 10.80 52.08 38.45
CA ARG A 12 9.75 51.18 37.94
C ARG A 12 10.05 50.54 36.57
N HIS A 13 10.84 51.22 35.74
CA HIS A 13 11.20 50.75 34.41
C HIS A 13 12.60 50.10 34.31
N ALA A 14 13.42 50.21 35.37
CA ALA A 14 14.80 49.71 35.38
C ALA A 14 15.26 49.41 36.81
N CYS A 15 14.61 48.45 37.47
CA CYS A 15 14.86 48.16 38.88
C CYS A 15 16.21 47.45 39.06
N PRO A 16 17.17 48.02 39.82
CA PRO A 16 18.49 47.39 40.04
C PRO A 16 18.43 46.02 40.72
N HIS A 17 17.33 45.71 41.41
CA HIS A 17 17.10 44.44 42.09
C HIS A 17 16.42 43.38 41.21
N LEU A 18 15.97 43.76 40.00
CA LEU A 18 15.39 42.86 39.01
C LEU A 18 16.24 42.90 37.73
N ASP A 19 17.58 42.93 37.88
CA ASP A 19 18.52 42.98 36.74
C ASP A 19 18.22 44.12 35.74
N HIS A 20 17.82 45.28 36.26
CA HIS A 20 17.41 46.46 35.47
C HIS A 20 16.19 46.24 34.57
N LEU A 21 15.36 45.24 34.86
CA LEU A 21 14.10 45.01 34.18
C LEU A 21 12.99 45.93 34.72
N SER A 22 11.97 46.11 33.87
CA SER A 22 10.72 46.77 34.26
C SER A 22 9.96 45.92 35.27
N THR A 23 9.57 46.51 36.39
CA THR A 23 8.79 45.82 37.43
C THR A 23 7.45 45.34 36.90
N THR A 24 6.84 46.11 35.99
CA THR A 24 5.56 45.75 35.34
C THR A 24 5.73 44.51 34.47
N TRP A 25 6.78 44.49 33.64
CA TRP A 25 7.06 43.37 32.75
C TRP A 25 7.38 42.09 33.54
N THR A 26 8.22 42.20 34.57
CA THR A 26 8.56 41.05 35.43
C THR A 26 7.32 40.47 36.11
N LEU A 27 6.39 41.33 36.57
CA LEU A 27 5.16 40.89 37.19
C LEU A 27 4.21 40.23 36.19
N GLU A 28 4.08 40.78 34.98
CA GLU A 28 3.29 40.19 33.89
C GLU A 28 3.81 38.80 33.52
N VAL A 29 5.12 38.66 33.25
CA VAL A 29 5.74 37.36 32.93
C VAL A 29 5.58 36.36 34.08
N TYR A 30 5.71 36.82 35.33
CA TYR A 30 5.49 35.98 36.50
C TYR A 30 4.05 35.47 36.56
N GLN A 31 3.05 36.34 36.32
CA GLN A 31 1.64 35.96 36.27
C GLN A 31 1.35 34.99 35.12
N ASP A 32 1.83 35.30 33.91
CA ASP A 32 1.69 34.45 32.73
C ASP A 32 2.32 33.06 32.92
N SER A 33 3.42 32.98 33.68
CA SER A 33 4.10 31.71 33.95
C SER A 33 3.21 30.69 34.67
N PHE A 34 2.26 31.14 35.50
CA PHE A 34 1.32 30.25 36.18
C PHE A 34 0.29 29.67 35.21
N GLU A 35 -0.26 30.51 34.34
CA GLU A 35 -1.21 30.08 33.32
C GLU A 35 -0.56 29.10 32.35
N LEU A 36 0.65 29.44 31.89
CA LEU A 36 1.42 28.61 30.98
C LEU A 36 1.77 27.26 31.64
N ARG A 37 2.19 27.24 32.91
CA ARG A 37 2.45 26.00 33.65
C ARG A 37 1.19 25.14 33.76
N ARG A 38 0.03 25.74 34.03
CA ARG A 38 -1.25 25.02 34.05
C ARG A 38 -1.57 24.41 32.68
N GLN A 39 -1.38 25.16 31.60
CA GLN A 39 -1.60 24.67 30.24
C GLN A 39 -0.67 23.49 29.90
N TYR A 40 0.61 23.57 30.30
CA TYR A 40 1.57 22.49 30.12
C TYR A 40 1.14 21.21 30.83
N HIS A 41 0.68 21.29 32.09
CA HIS A 41 0.20 20.11 32.81
C HIS A 41 -1.00 19.45 32.11
N VAL A 42 -1.98 20.25 31.68
CA VAL A 42 -3.15 19.71 30.94
C VAL A 42 -2.74 19.10 29.60
N MET A 43 -1.72 19.65 28.95
CA MET A 43 -1.18 19.10 27.71
C MET A 43 -0.42 17.80 27.95
N GLU A 44 0.40 17.73 29.01
CA GLU A 44 1.14 16.54 29.42
C GLU A 44 0.20 15.39 29.76
N GLU A 45 -0.86 15.63 30.54
CA GLU A 45 -1.89 14.63 30.84
C GLU A 45 -2.55 14.08 29.57
N ARG A 46 -2.90 14.95 28.62
CA ARG A 46 -3.46 14.53 27.32
C ARG A 46 -2.49 13.68 26.50
N TYR A 47 -1.20 14.04 26.49
CA TYR A 47 -0.19 13.24 25.79
C TYR A 47 0.01 11.88 26.45
N LEU A 48 0.05 11.81 27.78
CA LEU A 48 0.16 10.54 28.51
C LEU A 48 -1.03 9.63 28.24
N GLN A 49 -2.26 10.16 28.24
CA GLN A 49 -3.45 9.42 27.85
C GLN A 49 -3.33 8.89 26.42
N ARG A 50 -2.88 9.73 25.48
CA ARG A 50 -2.73 9.33 24.08
C ARG A 50 -1.66 8.25 23.89
N ILE A 51 -0.55 8.34 24.60
CA ILE A 51 0.51 7.32 24.59
C ILE A 51 -0.04 6.00 25.11
N ALA A 52 -0.76 6.00 26.23
CA ALA A 52 -1.36 4.79 26.79
C ALA A 52 -2.36 4.11 25.83
N GLU A 53 -3.20 4.90 25.14
CA GLU A 53 -4.09 4.38 24.10
C GLU A 53 -3.31 3.73 22.95
N LEU A 54 -2.28 4.42 22.44
CA LEU A 54 -1.47 3.93 21.33
C LEU A 54 -0.74 2.63 21.72
N GLU A 55 -0.13 2.57 22.90
CA GLU A 55 0.50 1.36 23.42
C GLU A 55 -0.48 0.19 23.50
N LYS A 56 -1.72 0.44 23.96
CA LYS A 56 -2.77 -0.59 23.99
C LYS A 56 -3.10 -1.09 22.58
N THR A 57 -3.31 -0.19 21.62
CA THR A 57 -3.61 -0.58 20.24
C THR A 57 -2.45 -1.32 19.56
N LEU A 58 -1.20 -0.99 19.88
CA LEU A 58 -0.03 -1.71 19.39
C LEU A 58 0.00 -3.14 19.91
N ARG A 59 -0.24 -3.34 21.22
CA ARG A 59 -0.33 -4.68 21.81
C ARG A 59 -1.41 -5.54 21.15
N GLU A 60 -2.61 -4.98 20.97
CA GLU A 60 -3.73 -5.69 20.31
C GLU A 60 -3.39 -6.10 18.87
N ARG A 61 -2.69 -5.23 18.12
CA ARG A 61 -2.23 -5.54 16.76
C ARG A 61 -1.15 -6.61 16.75
N ASP A 62 -0.18 -6.53 17.65
CA ASP A 62 0.90 -7.51 17.77
C ASP A 62 0.36 -8.90 18.12
N ASP A 63 -0.57 -8.98 19.07
CA ASP A 63 -1.28 -10.22 19.41
C ASP A 63 -2.01 -10.80 18.19
N LYS A 64 -2.66 -9.93 17.40
CA LYS A 64 -3.35 -10.36 16.19
C LYS A 64 -2.39 -10.87 15.12
N ILE A 65 -1.24 -10.21 14.94
CA ILE A 65 -0.19 -10.64 14.02
C ILE A 65 0.34 -12.02 14.43
N VAL A 66 0.60 -12.25 15.72
CA VAL A 66 1.05 -13.54 16.24
C VAL A 66 0.00 -14.63 15.96
N GLN A 67 -1.28 -14.36 16.23
CA GLN A 67 -2.36 -15.30 15.93
C GLN A 67 -2.45 -15.66 14.44
N LEU A 68 -2.41 -14.65 13.56
CA LEU A 68 -2.49 -14.86 12.11
C LEU A 68 -1.27 -15.62 11.58
N ARG A 69 -0.07 -15.33 12.09
CA ARG A 69 1.15 -16.08 11.74
C ARG A 69 1.05 -17.54 12.14
N LEU A 70 0.51 -17.83 13.33
CA LEU A 70 0.31 -19.21 13.79
C LEU A 70 -0.72 -19.94 12.93
N GLN A 71 -1.84 -19.29 12.58
CA GLN A 71 -2.85 -19.86 11.68
C GLN A 71 -2.24 -20.16 10.29
N HIS A 72 -1.48 -19.21 9.74
CA HIS A 72 -0.80 -19.38 8.46
C HIS A 72 0.20 -20.54 8.51
N GLN A 73 1.01 -20.67 9.56
CA GLN A 73 1.95 -21.79 9.72
C GLN A 73 1.26 -23.15 9.82
N LYS A 74 0.06 -23.22 10.41
CA LYS A 74 -0.74 -24.45 10.48
C LYS A 74 -1.32 -24.85 9.12
N GLN A 75 -1.71 -23.86 8.30
CA GLN A 75 -2.36 -24.09 7.01
C GLN A 75 -1.36 -24.33 5.87
N PHE A 76 -0.19 -23.70 5.93
CA PHE A 76 0.78 -23.69 4.84
C PHE A 76 2.12 -24.28 5.27
N LYS A 77 2.72 -25.10 4.40
CA LYS A 77 4.10 -25.57 4.61
C LYS A 77 5.04 -24.37 4.57
N ALA A 78 6.03 -24.35 5.47
CA ALA A 78 7.05 -23.33 5.48
C ALA A 78 7.79 -23.34 4.14
N ASN A 79 7.87 -22.17 3.49
CA ASN A 79 8.68 -21.97 2.30
C ASN A 79 10.15 -21.83 2.71
N VAL A 80 10.68 -22.88 3.35
CA VAL A 80 12.11 -22.99 3.64
C VAL A 80 12.73 -23.35 2.31
N PRO A 81 13.58 -22.50 1.70
CA PRO A 81 14.40 -22.94 0.59
C PRO A 81 15.15 -24.15 1.11
N SER A 82 14.89 -25.32 0.54
CA SER A 82 15.63 -26.52 0.89
C SER A 82 17.10 -26.13 0.80
N VAL A 83 17.82 -26.19 1.93
CA VAL A 83 19.29 -26.10 1.90
C VAL A 83 19.69 -27.02 0.76
N PRO A 84 20.45 -26.55 -0.24
CA PRO A 84 20.94 -27.43 -1.25
C PRO A 84 21.85 -28.39 -0.50
N LEU A 85 21.29 -29.53 -0.03
CA LEU A 85 22.02 -30.77 0.06
C LEU A 85 22.77 -30.79 -1.26
N ALA A 86 24.09 -30.64 -1.20
CA ALA A 86 24.92 -30.70 -2.38
C ALA A 86 24.46 -31.96 -3.10
N ARG A 87 23.66 -31.79 -4.15
CA ARG A 87 23.15 -32.90 -4.92
C ARG A 87 24.39 -33.36 -5.64
N GLU A 88 25.10 -34.31 -5.02
CA GLU A 88 26.13 -35.11 -5.68
C GLU A 88 25.60 -35.38 -7.08
N GLY A 89 26.38 -34.99 -8.09
CA GLY A 89 25.97 -34.73 -9.48
C GLY A 89 25.18 -35.85 -10.15
N GLY A 90 23.96 -36.08 -9.68
CA GLY A 90 23.02 -37.03 -10.22
C GLY A 90 22.64 -36.52 -11.59
N ARG A 91 22.80 -37.39 -12.60
CA ARG A 91 22.35 -37.11 -13.97
C ARG A 91 20.95 -36.51 -13.91
N LYS A 92 20.77 -35.35 -14.54
CA LYS A 92 19.45 -34.69 -14.67
C LYS A 92 18.45 -35.77 -15.05
N LYS A 93 17.30 -35.81 -14.34
CA LYS A 93 16.20 -36.70 -14.71
C LYS A 93 15.95 -36.49 -16.20
N ARG A 94 15.97 -37.58 -16.97
CA ARG A 94 15.71 -37.51 -18.41
C ARG A 94 14.35 -36.82 -18.59
N GLY A 95 14.30 -35.86 -19.51
CA GLY A 95 13.03 -35.29 -19.96
C GLY A 95 12.18 -36.35 -20.67
N ALA A 96 11.02 -35.94 -21.17
CA ALA A 96 10.21 -36.81 -22.01
C ALA A 96 11.07 -37.34 -23.17
N PRO A 97 10.96 -38.65 -23.50
CA PRO A 97 11.74 -39.22 -24.60
C PRO A 97 11.41 -38.51 -25.92
N GLN A 98 12.36 -38.54 -26.85
CA GLN A 98 12.17 -37.95 -28.17
C GLN A 98 10.96 -38.61 -28.86
N GLY A 99 10.02 -37.80 -29.35
CA GLY A 99 8.77 -38.27 -29.95
C GLY A 99 7.58 -38.38 -28.99
N HIS A 100 7.75 -38.08 -27.70
CA HIS A 100 6.60 -38.00 -26.80
C HIS A 100 5.73 -36.77 -27.15
N PRO A 101 4.40 -36.93 -27.31
CA PRO A 101 3.53 -35.79 -27.57
C PRO A 101 3.58 -34.81 -26.39
N PRO A 102 3.47 -33.50 -26.65
CA PRO A 102 3.33 -32.52 -25.59
C PRO A 102 2.05 -32.81 -24.79
N TRP A 103 2.13 -32.65 -23.47
CA TRP A 103 0.93 -32.67 -22.64
C TRP A 103 0.22 -31.33 -22.81
N CYS A 104 -0.85 -31.33 -23.59
CA CYS A 104 -1.73 -30.18 -23.75
C CYS A 104 -3.00 -30.37 -22.93
N ARG A 105 -3.60 -29.26 -22.49
CA ARG A 105 -4.98 -29.28 -22.00
C ARG A 105 -5.88 -29.77 -23.14
N ARG A 106 -6.92 -30.54 -22.82
CA ARG A 106 -7.95 -30.87 -23.80
C ARG A 106 -8.68 -29.59 -24.21
N ASP A 107 -9.06 -29.52 -25.47
CA ASP A 107 -9.96 -28.48 -25.93
C ASP A 107 -11.32 -28.61 -25.21
N PRO A 108 -11.98 -27.49 -24.88
CA PRO A 108 -13.27 -27.51 -24.21
C PRO A 108 -14.36 -28.09 -25.11
N ASP A 109 -15.27 -28.88 -24.52
CA ASP A 109 -16.34 -29.58 -25.25
C ASP A 109 -17.49 -28.66 -25.71
N HIS A 110 -17.56 -27.43 -25.19
CA HIS A 110 -18.62 -26.46 -25.50
C HIS A 110 -18.10 -25.03 -25.48
N VAL A 111 -18.86 -24.11 -26.09
CA VAL A 111 -18.63 -22.66 -26.05
C VAL A 111 -19.91 -22.00 -25.55
N ASP A 112 -19.83 -21.32 -24.41
CA ASP A 112 -20.98 -20.62 -23.81
C ASP A 112 -21.28 -19.31 -24.53
N GLN A 113 -20.23 -18.63 -25.01
CA GLN A 113 -20.36 -17.32 -25.63
C GLN A 113 -19.32 -17.13 -26.74
N THR A 114 -19.73 -16.50 -27.85
CA THR A 114 -18.81 -15.98 -28.85
C THR A 114 -18.79 -14.45 -28.79
N VAL A 115 -17.60 -13.87 -28.67
CA VAL A 115 -17.38 -12.42 -28.65
C VAL A 115 -16.65 -12.02 -29.92
N LYS A 116 -17.26 -11.13 -30.71
CA LYS A 116 -16.59 -10.50 -31.86
C LYS A 116 -15.75 -9.32 -31.38
N VAL A 117 -14.47 -9.34 -31.69
CA VAL A 117 -13.52 -8.27 -31.37
C VAL A 117 -13.17 -7.58 -32.69
N PRO A 118 -13.71 -6.38 -32.95
CA PRO A 118 -13.46 -5.69 -34.21
C PRO A 118 -11.99 -5.29 -34.32
N ALA A 119 -11.51 -5.21 -35.55
CA ALA A 119 -10.17 -4.71 -35.83
C ALA A 119 -10.05 -3.26 -35.32
N PRO A 120 -8.87 -2.87 -34.81
CA PRO A 120 -8.63 -1.50 -34.41
C PRO A 120 -8.86 -0.57 -35.61
N GLN A 121 -9.43 0.62 -35.37
CA GLN A 121 -9.60 1.64 -36.41
C GLN A 121 -8.36 2.52 -36.56
N VAL A 122 -7.49 2.52 -35.55
CA VAL A 122 -6.27 3.33 -35.50
C VAL A 122 -5.11 2.44 -35.04
N CYS A 123 -3.96 2.58 -35.68
CA CYS A 123 -2.76 1.82 -35.32
C CYS A 123 -2.31 2.18 -33.90
N PRO A 124 -2.21 1.21 -32.97
CA PRO A 124 -1.75 1.48 -31.61
C PRO A 124 -0.27 1.88 -31.54
N ARG A 125 0.49 1.70 -32.62
CA ARG A 125 1.93 1.98 -32.68
C ARG A 125 2.27 3.35 -33.28
N CYS A 126 1.61 3.75 -34.37
CA CYS A 126 1.91 5.01 -35.07
C CYS A 126 0.71 5.97 -35.22
N ALA A 127 -0.44 5.62 -34.62
CA ALA A 127 -1.68 6.41 -34.69
C ALA A 127 -2.25 6.65 -36.11
N CYS A 128 -1.77 5.92 -37.12
CA CYS A 128 -2.37 5.93 -38.47
C CYS A 128 -3.78 5.32 -38.44
N ASP A 129 -4.74 6.02 -39.01
CA ASP A 129 -6.16 5.67 -39.13
C ASP A 129 -6.50 4.96 -40.46
N HIS A 130 -5.59 4.97 -41.44
CA HIS A 130 -5.76 4.32 -42.73
C HIS A 130 -5.25 2.87 -42.67
N LEU A 131 -5.96 2.03 -41.92
CA LEU A 131 -5.63 0.61 -41.81
C LEU A 131 -6.28 -0.20 -42.94
N SER A 132 -5.51 -1.12 -43.53
CA SER A 132 -6.02 -2.05 -44.53
C SER A 132 -6.72 -3.22 -43.85
N THR A 133 -7.88 -3.63 -44.35
CA THR A 133 -8.60 -4.80 -43.84
C THR A 133 -7.81 -6.09 -44.09
N CYS A 134 -7.74 -6.96 -43.09
CA CYS A 134 -7.23 -8.33 -43.25
C CYS A 134 -8.43 -9.29 -43.32
N PRO A 135 -8.51 -10.18 -44.33
CA PRO A 135 -9.57 -11.19 -44.40
C PRO A 135 -9.37 -12.33 -43.40
N GLU A 136 -8.16 -12.48 -42.86
CA GLU A 136 -7.86 -13.50 -41.85
C GLU A 136 -8.46 -13.10 -40.51
N VAL A 137 -9.18 -14.04 -39.91
CA VAL A 137 -9.82 -13.88 -38.61
C VAL A 137 -9.09 -14.76 -37.63
N TYR A 138 -8.63 -14.19 -36.52
CA TYR A 138 -7.96 -14.94 -35.47
C TYR A 138 -8.96 -15.34 -34.39
N GLU A 139 -9.04 -16.64 -34.13
CA GLU A 139 -9.92 -17.19 -33.11
C GLU A 139 -9.11 -17.82 -31.98
N HIS A 140 -9.54 -17.58 -30.74
CA HIS A 140 -9.05 -18.33 -29.58
C HIS A 140 -10.18 -18.54 -28.56
N VAL A 141 -10.01 -19.57 -27.72
CA VAL A 141 -10.97 -19.93 -26.68
C VAL A 141 -10.34 -19.70 -25.31
N GLN A 142 -11.10 -19.08 -24.41
CA GLN A 142 -10.72 -18.82 -23.03
C GLN A 142 -11.73 -19.47 -22.08
N GLU A 143 -11.23 -20.21 -21.10
CA GLU A 143 -12.05 -20.81 -20.04
C GLU A 143 -11.82 -20.05 -18.72
N ASP A 144 -12.80 -19.25 -18.31
CA ASP A 144 -12.73 -18.44 -17.09
C ASP A 144 -13.44 -19.12 -15.90
N ILE A 145 -12.84 -19.01 -14.71
CA ILE A 145 -13.46 -19.48 -13.46
C ILE A 145 -14.33 -18.34 -12.89
N VAL A 146 -15.66 -18.49 -13.00
CA VAL A 146 -16.60 -17.57 -12.36
C VAL A 146 -16.75 -17.97 -10.89
N LEU A 147 -17.16 -17.07 -9.98
CA LEU A 147 -17.34 -17.33 -8.53
C LEU A 147 -18.46 -18.34 -8.18
N VAL A 148 -18.90 -19.13 -9.16
CA VAL A 148 -19.82 -20.27 -9.08
C VAL A 148 -19.01 -21.47 -9.63
N PRO A 149 -19.15 -22.71 -9.12
CA PRO A 149 -18.30 -23.84 -9.53
C PRO A 149 -18.57 -24.34 -10.97
N ARG A 150 -18.46 -23.45 -11.95
CA ARG A 150 -18.63 -23.67 -13.39
C ARG A 150 -17.64 -22.75 -14.11
N THR A 151 -16.88 -23.32 -15.04
CA THR A 151 -16.10 -22.55 -15.99
C THR A 151 -17.03 -21.94 -17.02
N ARG A 152 -16.68 -20.74 -17.52
CA ARG A 152 -17.36 -20.11 -18.65
C ARG A 152 -16.40 -20.11 -19.83
N VAL A 153 -16.81 -20.72 -20.93
CA VAL A 153 -16.00 -20.87 -22.14
C VAL A 153 -16.38 -19.80 -23.16
N ILE A 154 -15.47 -18.87 -23.42
CA ILE A 154 -15.68 -17.76 -24.35
C ILE A 154 -14.78 -17.96 -25.57
N ARG A 155 -15.38 -17.96 -26.76
CA ARG A 155 -14.65 -17.89 -28.04
C ARG A 155 -14.52 -16.44 -28.46
N PHE A 156 -13.31 -15.93 -28.55
CA PHE A 156 -13.04 -14.61 -29.10
C PHE A 156 -12.70 -14.73 -30.59
N ARG A 157 -13.39 -13.95 -31.41
CA ARG A 157 -13.18 -13.87 -32.86
C ARG A 157 -12.68 -12.47 -33.20
N HIS A 158 -11.40 -12.36 -33.53
CA HIS A 158 -10.71 -11.11 -33.80
C HIS A 158 -10.67 -10.84 -35.29
N ASP A 159 -11.31 -9.74 -35.70
CA ASP A 159 -11.07 -9.16 -37.01
C ASP A 159 -9.71 -8.44 -36.97
N GLN A 160 -8.95 -8.53 -38.06
CA GLN A 160 -7.60 -7.98 -38.14
C GLN A 160 -7.49 -6.85 -39.16
N SER A 161 -6.51 -5.98 -38.96
CA SER A 161 -6.18 -4.90 -39.87
C SER A 161 -4.68 -4.65 -39.90
N TYR A 162 -4.14 -4.32 -41.07
CA TYR A 162 -2.74 -4.00 -41.27
C TYR A 162 -2.50 -2.50 -41.32
N CYS A 163 -1.44 -2.07 -40.64
CA CYS A 163 -0.99 -0.69 -40.74
C CYS A 163 0.03 -0.53 -41.88
N PRO A 164 -0.22 0.35 -42.87
CA PRO A 164 0.72 0.56 -43.98
C PRO A 164 2.04 1.19 -43.54
N GLN A 165 2.04 1.92 -42.41
CA GLN A 165 3.23 2.63 -41.90
C GLN A 165 4.16 1.73 -41.09
N CYS A 166 3.62 0.72 -40.40
CA CYS A 166 4.37 -0.06 -39.41
C CYS A 166 4.88 -1.41 -39.90
N ARG A 167 4.36 -1.91 -41.04
CA ARG A 167 4.56 -3.24 -41.65
C ARG A 167 5.23 -4.25 -40.71
#